data_AF-A0A2N1RNG3-F1
#
_entry.id   AF-A0A2N1RNG3-F1
#
_cell.length_a   1.000
_cell.length_b   1.000
_cell.length_c   1.000
_cell.angle_alpha   90.00
_cell.angle_beta   90.00
_cell.angle_gamma   90.00
#
_symmetry.space_group_name_H-M   'P 1'
#
loop_
_entity.id
_entity.type
_entity.pdbx_description
1 polymer ?
#
loop_
_entity_poly.entity_id
_entity_poly.type
_entity_poly.pdbx_seq_one_letter_code
_entity_poly.pdbx_strand_id
1 'polypeptide(L)'
;MDITSDTLEFVNLESVSAPARVVKQDISAVTGGSVVSAAERAIGTADEESPIDISFYPNIAVPKPVGRLKKIYPKSAREQNIDATVNVEILIAPDGIVRKVNVLAVRISKALPAELNKKLSNEFSSASVQILLGAQFSPAIVNGKRVPIKMELPLNFRMDEI
;
A
#
# COMPACT_ATOMS: atom_id res chain seq x y z
N MET A 1 -23.07 -1.41 -63.44
CA MET A 1 -21.67 -1.87 -63.53
C MET A 1 -20.92 -0.65 -64.01
N ASP A 2 -19.99 -0.09 -63.24
CA ASP A 2 -18.77 -0.75 -62.74
C ASP A 2 -18.36 -0.26 -61.35
N ILE A 3 -17.80 -1.17 -60.56
CA ILE A 3 -17.28 -1.02 -59.20
C ILE A 3 -15.75 -1.04 -59.23
N THR A 4 -15.09 0.01 -58.78
CA THR A 4 -13.62 0.11 -58.60
C THR A 4 -13.33 1.21 -57.58
N SER A 5 -12.54 1.08 -56.52
CA SER A 5 -11.81 -0.04 -55.92
C SER A 5 -11.63 0.31 -54.43
N ASP A 6 -11.97 -0.63 -53.55
CA ASP A 6 -11.75 -0.57 -52.11
C ASP A 6 -10.31 -1.04 -51.82
N THR A 7 -9.46 -0.14 -51.29
CA THR A 7 -8.07 -0.45 -50.95
C THR A 7 -8.03 -1.12 -49.58
N LEU A 8 -8.04 -2.44 -49.56
CA LEU A 8 -7.79 -3.25 -48.37
C LEU A 8 -6.28 -3.36 -48.11
N GLU A 9 -5.80 -2.76 -47.03
CA GLU A 9 -4.45 -2.97 -46.50
C GLU A 9 -4.42 -4.26 -45.66
N PHE A 10 -3.75 -5.30 -46.17
CA PHE A 10 -3.56 -6.56 -45.46
C PHE A 10 -2.38 -6.46 -44.49
N VAL A 11 -2.68 -6.58 -43.20
CA VAL A 11 -1.67 -6.73 -42.14
C VAL A 11 -0.94 -8.06 -42.34
N ASN A 12 0.35 -7.98 -42.63
CA ASN A 12 1.24 -9.13 -42.77
C ASN A 12 1.48 -9.74 -41.37
N LEU A 13 0.95 -10.95 -41.16
CA LEU A 13 1.08 -11.73 -39.92
C LEU A 13 1.86 -13.02 -40.21
N GLU A 14 3.15 -12.91 -40.49
CA GLU A 14 4.02 -14.08 -40.65
C GLU A 14 5.35 -13.91 -39.92
N SER A 15 5.45 -14.61 -38.80
CA SER A 15 6.61 -15.41 -38.34
C SER A 15 6.92 -15.19 -36.87
N VAL A 16 6.23 -15.98 -36.06
CA VAL A 16 6.64 -16.34 -34.71
C VAL A 16 7.97 -17.08 -34.81
N SER A 17 9.04 -16.55 -34.21
CA SER A 17 10.31 -17.27 -34.04
C SER A 17 10.93 -16.94 -32.68
N ALA A 18 10.77 -17.88 -31.75
CA ALA A 18 11.71 -18.12 -30.65
C ALA A 18 12.40 -19.47 -30.96
N PRO A 19 13.60 -19.83 -30.45
CA PRO A 19 14.30 -19.32 -29.25
C PRO A 19 15.85 -19.19 -29.39
N ALA A 20 16.55 -18.63 -28.38
CA ALA A 20 17.89 -19.12 -27.97
C ALA A 20 18.36 -18.53 -26.62
N ARG A 21 18.66 -19.42 -25.68
CA ARG A 21 19.31 -19.17 -24.39
C ARG A 21 20.80 -18.93 -24.63
N VAL A 22 21.34 -17.76 -24.25
CA VAL A 22 22.78 -17.50 -24.28
C VAL A 22 23.28 -17.32 -22.84
N VAL A 23 24.01 -18.32 -22.36
CA VAL A 23 24.87 -18.23 -21.18
C VAL A 23 26.26 -17.89 -21.71
N LYS A 24 26.84 -16.77 -21.26
CA LYS A 24 28.29 -16.57 -21.28
C LYS A 24 28.70 -15.97 -19.94
N GLN A 25 29.28 -16.83 -19.10
CA GLN A 25 30.21 -16.42 -18.06
C GLN A 25 31.50 -15.99 -18.76
N ASP A 26 31.96 -14.78 -18.48
CA ASP A 26 33.39 -14.47 -18.50
C ASP A 26 33.70 -13.60 -17.28
N ILE A 27 34.76 -14.02 -16.62
CA ILE A 27 35.32 -13.60 -15.35
C ILE A 27 36.56 -12.76 -15.60
N SER A 28 36.89 -11.91 -14.61
CA SER A 28 38.19 -11.28 -14.36
C SER A 28 38.44 -9.93 -15.06
N ALA A 29 39.09 -8.93 -14.44
CA ALA A 29 39.45 -8.62 -13.06
C ALA A 29 40.09 -7.22 -13.09
N VAL A 30 40.03 -6.50 -11.95
CA VAL A 30 41.06 -5.57 -11.40
C VAL A 30 41.27 -4.24 -12.16
N THR A 31 41.37 -3.03 -11.59
CA THR A 31 41.74 -2.54 -10.24
C THR A 31 41.24 -1.10 -10.11
N GLY A 32 40.81 -0.68 -8.92
CA GLY A 32 40.59 0.74 -8.61
C GLY A 32 40.19 0.92 -7.16
N GLY A 33 41.17 0.77 -6.26
CA GLY A 33 40.96 0.78 -4.82
C GLY A 33 40.36 2.09 -4.31
N SER A 34 39.44 1.96 -3.36
CA SER A 34 39.31 2.92 -2.27
C SER A 34 39.40 2.16 -0.96
N VAL A 35 40.32 2.67 -0.15
CA VAL A 35 40.84 2.10 1.07
C VAL A 35 39.79 2.05 2.18
N VAL A 36 39.83 0.91 2.86
CA VAL A 36 39.28 0.55 4.17
C VAL A 36 38.90 1.70 5.10
N SER A 37 37.68 1.61 5.65
CA SER A 37 37.46 1.95 7.05
C SER A 37 36.73 0.79 7.72
N ALA A 38 37.40 0.28 8.74
CA ALA A 38 37.00 -0.83 9.58
C ALA A 38 35.80 -0.45 10.44
N ALA A 39 34.79 -1.33 10.46
CA ALA A 39 34.09 -1.72 11.67
C ALA A 39 33.20 -2.92 11.33
N GLU A 40 33.65 -4.11 11.72
CA GLU A 40 32.77 -5.19 12.15
C GLU A 40 31.70 -4.63 13.09
N ARG A 41 30.50 -4.46 12.54
CA ARG A 41 29.28 -4.74 13.28
C ARG A 41 28.50 -5.69 12.41
N ALA A 42 28.42 -6.94 12.84
CA ALA A 42 27.32 -7.81 12.50
C ALA A 42 26.03 -7.05 12.83
N ILE A 43 25.47 -6.36 11.83
CA ILE A 43 24.08 -5.93 11.90
C ILE A 43 23.33 -7.23 11.76
N GLY A 44 22.87 -7.74 12.90
CA GLY A 44 21.93 -8.84 12.93
C GLY A 44 20.87 -8.55 11.88
N THR A 45 20.65 -9.52 11.00
CA THR A 45 19.42 -9.64 10.25
C THR A 45 18.32 -9.56 11.29
N ALA A 46 17.77 -8.36 11.48
CA ALA A 46 16.68 -8.12 12.39
C ALA A 46 15.59 -9.08 11.93
N ASP A 47 15.37 -10.07 12.78
CA ASP A 47 14.36 -11.11 12.70
C ASP A 47 13.16 -10.56 11.93
N GLU A 48 12.95 -11.04 10.71
CA GLU A 48 11.71 -10.80 9.97
C GLU A 48 10.60 -11.55 10.70
N GLU A 49 10.22 -11.04 11.88
CA GLU A 49 9.00 -11.41 12.57
C GLU A 49 7.87 -11.02 11.64
N SER A 50 7.51 -11.99 10.78
CA SER A 50 6.48 -11.86 9.79
C SER A 50 5.21 -11.42 10.50
N PRO A 51 4.56 -10.33 10.04
CA PRO A 51 3.46 -9.75 10.77
C PRO A 51 2.31 -10.75 10.88
N ILE A 52 1.83 -10.94 12.11
CA ILE A 52 0.73 -11.85 12.38
C ILE A 52 -0.56 -11.19 11.91
N ASP A 53 -1.26 -11.84 11.00
CA ASP A 53 -2.55 -11.37 10.51
C ASP A 53 -3.63 -11.76 11.51
N ILE A 54 -4.22 -10.75 12.17
CA ILE A 54 -5.14 -10.98 13.30
C ILE A 54 -6.39 -11.76 12.90
N SER A 55 -6.74 -11.76 11.62
CA SER A 55 -7.95 -12.39 11.09
C SER A 55 -7.94 -13.91 11.28
N PHE A 56 -6.75 -14.50 11.44
CA PHE A 56 -6.55 -15.94 11.61
C PHE A 56 -6.42 -16.37 13.07
N TYR A 57 -6.40 -15.42 14.02
CA TYR A 57 -6.14 -15.70 15.43
C TYR A 57 -7.19 -15.04 16.34
N PRO A 58 -8.34 -15.72 16.57
CA PRO A 58 -9.47 -15.16 17.31
C PRO A 58 -9.19 -14.90 18.81
N ASN A 59 -8.12 -15.49 19.36
CA ASN A 59 -7.73 -15.31 20.76
C ASN A 59 -6.80 -14.11 21.01
N ILE A 60 -6.48 -13.32 19.99
CA ILE A 60 -5.64 -12.12 20.13
C ILE A 60 -6.54 -10.90 20.37
N ALA A 61 -6.24 -10.14 21.42
CA ALA A 61 -6.93 -8.87 21.65
C ALA A 61 -6.66 -7.91 20.49
N VAL A 62 -7.72 -7.52 19.78
CA VAL A 62 -7.65 -6.57 18.66
C VAL A 62 -7.14 -5.23 19.20
N PRO A 63 -6.04 -4.69 18.65
CA PRO A 63 -5.52 -3.40 19.08
C PRO A 63 -6.53 -2.29 18.84
N LYS A 64 -6.61 -1.37 19.79
CA LYS A 64 -7.49 -0.20 19.71
C LYS A 64 -6.65 1.07 19.61
N PRO A 65 -7.10 2.11 18.89
CA PRO A 65 -6.41 3.39 18.88
C PRO A 65 -6.38 3.96 20.31
N VAL A 66 -5.19 4.39 20.73
CA VAL A 66 -4.95 5.03 22.02
C VAL A 66 -5.38 6.49 21.89
N GLY A 67 -6.47 6.84 22.56
CA GLY A 67 -7.03 8.19 22.53
C GLY A 67 -7.90 8.46 21.31
N ARG A 68 -8.04 9.75 20.95
CA ARG A 68 -8.85 10.18 19.80
C ARG A 68 -7.97 10.29 18.55
N LEU A 69 -8.39 9.63 17.48
CA LEU A 69 -7.78 9.82 16.16
C LEU A 69 -8.05 11.25 15.70
N LYS A 70 -6.98 11.99 15.36
CA LYS A 70 -7.10 13.31 14.75
C LYS A 70 -7.60 13.15 13.32
N LYS A 71 -8.91 13.27 13.12
CA LYS A 71 -9.52 13.17 11.79
C LYS A 71 -9.05 14.34 10.92
N ILE A 72 -8.53 14.02 9.74
CA ILE A 72 -8.13 15.00 8.72
C ILE A 72 -9.12 14.84 7.57
N TYR A 73 -9.96 15.85 7.38
CA TYR A 73 -10.93 15.84 6.29
C TYR A 73 -10.39 16.58 5.06
N PRO A 74 -10.40 15.96 3.86
CA PRO A 74 -9.99 16.65 2.64
C PRO A 74 -10.82 17.90 2.35
N LYS A 75 -10.17 19.02 1.99
CA LYS A 75 -10.86 20.30 1.74
C LYS A 75 -11.89 20.17 0.61
N SER A 76 -11.50 19.55 -0.50
CA SER A 76 -12.39 19.33 -1.66
C SER A 76 -13.64 18.53 -1.30
N ALA A 77 -13.50 17.52 -0.43
CA ALA A 77 -14.62 16.72 0.03
C ALA A 77 -15.54 17.52 0.97
N ARG A 78 -14.96 18.42 1.79
CA ARG A 78 -15.69 19.29 2.71
C ARG A 78 -16.57 20.28 1.97
N GLU A 79 -16.04 20.92 0.93
CA GLU A 79 -16.77 21.89 0.10
C GLU A 79 -17.96 21.26 -0.63
N GLN A 80 -17.82 19.99 -1.03
CA GLN A 80 -18.84 19.23 -1.75
C GLN A 80 -19.77 18.42 -0.81
N ASN A 81 -19.55 18.47 0.50
CA ASN A 81 -20.28 17.71 1.52
C ASN A 81 -20.33 16.20 1.19
N ILE A 82 -19.17 15.62 0.90
CA ILE A 82 -19.05 14.23 0.44
C ILE A 82 -18.48 13.37 1.54
N ASP A 83 -19.24 12.39 2.01
CA ASP A 83 -18.78 11.36 2.94
C ASP A 83 -18.13 10.18 2.21
N ALA A 84 -17.23 9.48 2.90
CA ALA A 84 -16.58 8.29 2.37
C ALA A 84 -16.22 7.28 3.46
N THR A 85 -16.20 6.01 3.09
CA THR A 85 -15.65 4.91 3.89
C THR A 85 -14.39 4.40 3.21
N VAL A 86 -13.27 4.40 3.93
CA VAL A 86 -11.98 3.93 3.43
C VAL A 86 -11.61 2.66 4.16
N ASN A 87 -11.53 1.55 3.43
CA ASN A 87 -10.99 0.30 3.96
C ASN A 87 -9.48 0.34 3.83
N VAL A 88 -8.79 0.19 4.96
CA VAL A 88 -7.34 0.20 5.02
C VAL A 88 -6.83 -1.05 5.72
N GLU A 89 -5.69 -1.53 5.27
CA GLU A 89 -4.87 -2.51 5.96
C GLU A 89 -3.72 -1.76 6.62
N ILE A 90 -3.50 -1.99 7.92
CA ILE A 90 -2.41 -1.38 8.67
C ILE A 90 -1.50 -2.45 9.26
N LEU A 91 -0.21 -2.12 9.31
CA LEU A 91 0.82 -2.87 10.00
C LEU A 91 1.19 -2.12 11.27
N ILE A 92 0.85 -2.68 12.42
CA ILE A 92 1.17 -2.13 13.74
C ILE A 92 2.38 -2.90 14.28
N ALA A 93 3.43 -2.18 14.67
CA ALA A 93 4.61 -2.77 15.29
C ALA A 93 4.36 -3.16 16.76
N PRO A 94 5.26 -3.94 17.40
CA PRO A 94 5.12 -4.38 18.80
C PRO A 94 5.02 -3.22 19.82
N ASP A 95 5.47 -2.04 19.44
CA ASP A 95 5.39 -0.78 20.20
C ASP A 95 4.01 -0.10 20.12
N GLY A 96 3.12 -0.59 19.26
CA GLY A 96 1.82 0.03 18.99
C GLY A 96 1.87 1.15 17.95
N ILE A 97 3.01 1.35 17.28
CA ILE A 97 3.16 2.37 16.23
C ILE A 97 2.79 1.77 14.88
N VAL A 98 2.04 2.53 14.07
CA VAL A 98 1.73 2.12 12.69
C VAL A 98 2.95 2.30 11.81
N ARG A 99 3.47 1.20 11.25
CA ARG A 99 4.64 1.21 10.36
C ARG A 99 4.28 1.34 8.89
N LYS A 100 3.16 0.74 8.49
CA LYS A 100 2.70 0.74 7.11
C LYS A 100 1.18 0.86 7.07
N VAL A 101 0.69 1.63 6.12
CA VAL A 101 -0.74 1.79 5.82
C VAL A 101 -0.91 1.49 4.34
N ASN A 102 -1.82 0.59 4.03
CA ASN A 102 -2.18 0.19 2.68
C ASN A 102 -3.69 0.45 2.49
N VAL A 103 -4.06 1.21 1.47
CA VAL A 103 -5.47 1.53 1.22
C VAL A 103 -6.02 0.49 0.26
N LEU A 104 -7.02 -0.27 0.73
CA LEU A 104 -7.60 -1.37 -0.03
C LEU A 104 -8.73 -0.88 -0.94
N ALA A 105 -9.63 -0.07 -0.40
CA ALA A 105 -10.76 0.45 -1.15
C ALA A 105 -11.24 1.78 -0.57
N VAL A 106 -11.67 2.68 -1.45
CA VAL A 106 -12.36 3.91 -1.10
C VAL A 106 -13.78 3.85 -1.64
N ARG A 107 -14.77 3.99 -0.75
CA ARG A 107 -16.18 4.00 -1.10
C ARG A 107 -16.74 5.37 -0.78
N ILE A 108 -17.00 6.15 -1.84
CA ILE A 108 -17.63 7.45 -1.72
C ILE A 108 -19.15 7.27 -1.66
N SER A 109 -19.81 7.95 -0.71
CA SER A 109 -21.26 7.79 -0.48
C SER A 109 -22.13 8.40 -1.57
N LYS A 110 -21.61 9.34 -2.36
CA LYS A 110 -22.31 10.03 -3.45
C LYS A 110 -21.83 9.55 -4.82
N ALA A 111 -22.75 9.45 -5.77
CA ALA A 111 -22.43 9.22 -7.17
C ALA A 111 -21.86 10.50 -7.80
N LEU A 112 -20.64 10.41 -8.35
CA LEU A 112 -19.88 11.54 -8.88
C LEU A 112 -19.26 11.13 -10.23
N PRO A 113 -18.97 12.10 -11.11
CA PRO A 113 -18.26 11.81 -12.36
C PRO A 113 -16.89 11.17 -12.07
N ALA A 114 -16.44 10.28 -12.97
CA ALA A 114 -15.26 9.44 -12.76
C ALA A 114 -13.99 10.24 -12.41
N GLU A 115 -13.80 11.40 -13.04
CA GLU A 115 -12.66 12.29 -12.77
C GLU A 115 -12.65 12.80 -11.32
N LEU A 116 -13.80 13.29 -10.85
CA LEU A 116 -13.94 13.85 -9.51
C LEU A 116 -13.87 12.74 -8.45
N ASN A 117 -14.45 11.57 -8.74
CA ASN A 117 -14.36 10.39 -7.89
C ASN A 117 -12.90 9.96 -7.71
N LYS A 118 -12.11 9.88 -8.79
CA LYS A 118 -10.69 9.54 -8.74
C LYS A 118 -9.90 10.55 -7.90
N LYS A 119 -10.15 11.85 -8.10
CA LYS A 119 -9.49 12.92 -7.33
C LYS A 119 -9.78 12.78 -5.83
N LEU A 120 -11.05 12.69 -5.46
CA LEU A 120 -11.45 12.56 -4.06
C LEU A 120 -10.95 11.25 -3.44
N SER A 121 -10.97 10.15 -4.18
CA SER A 121 -10.44 8.87 -3.72
C SER A 121 -8.96 8.98 -3.34
N ASN A 122 -8.16 9.68 -4.14
CA ASN A 122 -6.76 9.94 -3.82
C ASN A 122 -6.62 10.83 -2.58
N GLU A 123 -7.44 11.88 -2.44
CA GLU A 123 -7.40 12.77 -1.28
C GLU A 123 -7.79 12.04 0.02
N PHE A 124 -8.85 11.23 0.00
CA PHE A 124 -9.25 10.38 1.13
C PHE A 124 -8.18 9.34 1.46
N SER A 125 -7.55 8.74 0.45
CA SER A 125 -6.45 7.80 0.67
C SER A 125 -5.28 8.48 1.37
N SER A 126 -4.85 9.65 0.88
CA SER A 126 -3.76 10.42 1.49
C SER A 126 -4.09 10.84 2.92
N ALA A 127 -5.30 11.34 3.16
CA ALA A 127 -5.75 11.71 4.49
C ALA A 127 -5.77 10.51 5.45
N SER A 128 -6.26 9.36 5.00
CA SER A 128 -6.28 8.12 5.79
C SER A 128 -4.87 7.69 6.22
N VAL A 129 -3.92 7.73 5.29
CA VAL A 129 -2.50 7.43 5.59
C VAL A 129 -1.95 8.39 6.62
N GLN A 130 -2.19 9.70 6.49
CA GLN A 130 -1.70 10.69 7.45
C GLN A 130 -2.30 10.50 8.86
N ILE A 131 -3.60 10.22 8.94
CA ILE A 131 -4.30 9.98 10.22
C ILE A 131 -3.71 8.76 10.93
N LEU A 132 -3.51 7.67 10.19
CA LEU A 132 -3.10 6.39 10.76
C LEU A 132 -1.60 6.34 11.08
N LEU A 133 -0.74 6.96 10.27
CA LEU A 133 0.68 7.07 10.59
C LEU A 133 0.92 7.94 11.85
N GLY A 134 0.06 8.91 12.11
CA GLY A 134 0.09 9.72 13.34
C GLY A 134 -0.62 9.07 14.53
N ALA A 135 -1.26 7.93 14.34
CA ALA A 135 -2.02 7.25 15.39
C ALA A 135 -1.13 6.30 16.20
N GLN A 136 -1.46 6.17 17.48
CA GLN A 136 -0.92 5.15 18.35
C GLN A 136 -2.01 4.11 18.63
N PHE A 137 -1.64 2.84 18.61
CA PHE A 137 -2.53 1.72 18.91
C PHE A 137 -2.04 0.97 20.15
N SER A 138 -2.93 0.28 20.84
CA SER A 138 -2.53 -0.62 21.91
C SER A 138 -1.72 -1.79 21.31
N PRO A 139 -0.59 -2.17 21.91
CA PRO A 139 0.21 -3.27 21.39
C PRO A 139 -0.57 -4.59 21.45
N ALA A 140 -0.47 -5.40 20.41
CA ALA A 140 -1.00 -6.76 20.44
C ALA A 140 -0.07 -7.66 21.26
N ILE A 141 -0.67 -8.42 22.18
CA ILE A 141 0.05 -9.36 23.05
C ILE A 141 -0.40 -10.76 22.68
N VAL A 142 0.54 -11.59 22.25
CA VAL A 142 0.33 -13.00 21.89
C VAL A 142 1.27 -13.84 22.75
N ASN A 143 0.72 -14.76 23.54
CA ASN A 143 1.50 -15.60 24.47
C ASN A 143 2.44 -14.79 25.39
N GLY A 144 1.99 -13.62 25.86
CA GLY A 144 2.78 -12.72 26.71
C GLY A 144 3.88 -11.93 25.99
N LYS A 145 4.04 -12.09 24.67
CA LYS A 145 4.99 -11.34 23.85
C LYS A 145 4.27 -10.29 23.00
N ARG A 146 4.90 -9.12 22.85
CA ARG A 146 4.41 -8.10 21.92
C ARG A 146 4.86 -8.48 20.51
N VAL A 147 3.93 -8.47 19.56
CA VAL A 147 4.19 -8.94 18.20
C VAL A 147 3.71 -7.91 17.18
N PRO A 148 4.35 -7.81 16.01
CA PRO A 148 3.84 -7.01 14.92
C PRO A 148 2.58 -7.67 14.36
N ILE A 149 1.56 -6.85 14.10
CA ILE A 149 0.29 -7.36 13.58
C ILE A 149 -0.18 -6.58 12.36
N LYS A 150 -0.81 -7.31 11.45
CA LYS A 150 -1.48 -6.77 10.27
C LYS A 150 -2.98 -6.90 10.47
N MET A 151 -3.71 -5.82 10.22
CA MET A 151 -5.16 -5.79 10.37
C MET A 151 -5.85 -4.89 9.35
N GLU A 152 -7.10 -5.21 9.04
CA GLU A 152 -7.98 -4.36 8.24
C GLU A 152 -8.91 -3.57 9.16
N LEU A 153 -9.09 -2.28 8.89
CA LEU A 153 -10.07 -1.44 9.57
C LEU A 153 -10.80 -0.52 8.59
N PRO A 154 -12.11 -0.31 8.76
CA PRO A 154 -12.84 0.72 8.03
C PRO A 154 -12.66 2.08 8.72
N LEU A 155 -12.17 3.07 7.98
CA LEU A 155 -12.09 4.46 8.41
C LEU A 155 -13.25 5.25 7.79
N ASN A 156 -14.16 5.72 8.64
CA ASN A 156 -15.34 6.46 8.22
C ASN A 156 -15.07 7.96 8.28
N PHE A 157 -15.24 8.63 7.14
CA PHE A 157 -15.21 10.09 7.03
C PHE A 157 -16.64 10.57 6.94
N ARG A 158 -17.08 11.28 7.99
CA ARG A 158 -18.39 11.91 8.08
C ARG A 158 -18.23 13.39 8.32
N MET A 159 -19.03 14.19 7.63
CA MET A 159 -19.04 15.64 7.79
C MET A 159 -19.43 16.11 9.20
N ASP A 160 -20.28 15.35 9.90
CA ASP A 160 -20.76 15.66 11.26
C ASP A 160 -19.65 15.52 12.33
N GLU A 161 -18.55 14.85 12.00
CA GLU A 161 -17.47 14.53 12.95
C GLU A 161 -16.22 15.41 12.76
N ILE A 162 -16.34 16.54 12.03
CA ILE A 162 -15.26 17.49 11.75
C ILE A 162 -15.36 18.72 12.65
#